data_AF-A0A355GT16-F1
#
_entry.id   AF-A0A355GT16-F1
#
_cell.length_a   1.000
_cell.length_b   1.000
_cell.length_c   1.000
_cell.angle_alpha   90.00
_cell.angle_beta   90.00
_cell.angle_gamma   90.00
#
_symmetry.space_group_name_H-M   'P 1'
#
loop_
_entity.id
_entity.type
_entity.pdbx_description
1 polymer ?
#
loop_
_entity_poly.entity_id
_entity_poly.type
_entity_poly.pdbx_seq_one_letter_code
_entity_poly.pdbx_strand_id
1 'polypeptide(L)'
;MKRTYVALALLIMILIAVTGCASAKKGRLDFAMDLSSLLKNEAVSRAGITKVTVTLTRTGYDTIIQDLTVSNNVATGRVDNLAAGYWKVKVVVFDGTTALFTGERDIEIVAGLVQQVTIL
;
A
#
# COMPACT_ATOMS: atom_id res chain seq x y z
N MET A 1 -32.71 27.19 39.40
CA MET A 1 -31.87 27.62 38.27
C MET A 1 -30.55 26.85 38.11
N LYS A 2 -29.95 26.21 39.14
CA LYS A 2 -28.68 25.46 38.99
C LYS A 2 -28.78 24.06 38.37
N ARG A 3 -29.96 23.40 38.47
CA ARG A 3 -30.17 22.02 37.98
C ARG A 3 -30.32 21.90 36.46
N THR A 4 -30.79 22.95 35.79
CA THR A 4 -31.00 22.99 34.33
C THR A 4 -29.70 23.13 33.54
N TYR A 5 -28.69 23.83 34.08
CA TYR A 5 -27.37 23.95 33.45
C TYR A 5 -26.55 22.65 33.50
N VAL A 6 -26.71 21.85 34.55
CA VAL A 6 -26.04 20.54 34.70
C VAL A 6 -26.59 19.54 33.67
N ALA A 7 -27.91 19.52 33.46
CA ALA A 7 -28.54 18.67 32.45
C ALA A 7 -28.14 19.06 31.02
N LEU A 8 -28.01 20.37 30.73
CA LEU A 8 -27.59 20.87 29.42
C LEU A 8 -26.11 20.55 29.11
N ALA A 9 -25.23 20.65 30.11
CA ALA A 9 -23.81 20.32 29.96
C ALA A 9 -23.58 18.81 29.74
N LEU A 10 -24.37 17.95 30.39
CA LEU A 10 -24.35 16.51 30.17
C LEU A 10 -24.83 16.13 28.76
N LEU A 11 -25.86 16.79 28.23
CA LEU A 11 -26.34 16.55 26.87
C LEU A 11 -25.30 16.91 25.80
N ILE A 12 -24.52 17.98 26.01
CA ILE A 12 -23.47 18.42 25.09
C ILE A 12 -22.26 17.47 25.12
N MET A 13 -21.87 16.94 26.28
CA MET A 13 -20.79 15.93 26.36
C MET A 13 -21.17 14.59 25.70
N ILE A 14 -22.45 14.21 25.74
CA ILE A 14 -22.94 13.01 25.02
C ILE A 14 -22.95 13.24 23.51
N LEU A 15 -23.24 14.45 23.02
CA LEU A 15 -23.21 14.76 21.59
C LEU A 15 -21.79 14.69 20.98
N ILE A 16 -20.75 15.01 21.76
CA ILE A 16 -19.34 14.96 21.29
C ILE A 16 -18.80 13.52 21.27
N ALA A 17 -19.40 12.60 22.02
CA ALA A 17 -19.00 11.19 22.02
C ALA A 17 -19.55 10.38 20.83
N VAL A 18 -20.52 10.92 20.07
CA VAL A 18 -21.17 10.21 18.96
C VAL A 18 -20.64 10.62 17.58
N THR A 19 -19.71 11.58 17.49
CA THR A 19 -18.77 11.61 16.37
C THR A 19 -17.71 10.53 16.56
N GLY A 20 -18.17 9.29 16.83
CA GLY A 20 -17.36 8.11 16.69
C GLY A 20 -16.78 8.18 15.30
N CYS A 21 -15.47 8.36 15.24
CA CYS A 21 -14.66 8.41 14.05
C CYS A 21 -15.12 7.25 13.16
N ALA A 22 -15.98 7.53 12.18
CA ALA A 22 -16.36 6.55 11.19
C ALA A 22 -15.05 6.15 10.54
N SER A 23 -14.52 4.99 10.92
CA SER A 23 -13.18 4.57 10.54
C SER A 23 -13.15 4.58 9.02
N ALA A 24 -12.49 5.60 8.45
CA ALA A 24 -12.51 5.82 7.02
C ALA A 24 -12.03 4.53 6.36
N LYS A 25 -12.88 3.95 5.50
CA LYS A 25 -12.56 2.67 4.85
C LYS A 25 -11.19 2.80 4.17
N LYS A 26 -10.31 1.83 4.42
CA LYS A 26 -8.96 1.82 3.87
C LYS A 26 -8.92 0.95 2.62
N GLY A 27 -8.06 1.31 1.68
CA GLY A 27 -7.81 0.50 0.49
C GLY A 27 -6.74 -0.56 0.74
N ARG A 28 -6.58 -1.44 -0.25
CA ARG A 28 -5.56 -2.49 -0.27
C ARG A 28 -5.01 -2.67 -1.69
N LEU A 29 -3.71 -2.91 -1.79
CA LEU A 29 -3.05 -3.36 -3.00
C LEU A 29 -2.64 -4.82 -2.87
N ASP A 30 -2.93 -5.61 -3.89
CA ASP A 30 -2.42 -6.96 -4.08
C ASP A 30 -1.46 -7.00 -5.26
N PHE A 31 -0.31 -7.62 -5.05
CA PHE A 31 0.74 -7.78 -6.04
C PHE A 31 0.78 -9.24 -6.47
N ALA A 32 0.75 -9.45 -7.78
CA ALA A 32 0.98 -10.74 -8.41
C ALA A 32 1.65 -10.47 -9.76
N MET A 33 2.96 -10.24 -9.72
CA MET A 33 3.74 -9.79 -10.87
C MET A 33 4.47 -10.97 -11.50
N ASP A 34 4.22 -11.20 -12.80
CA ASP A 34 4.97 -12.17 -13.60
C ASP A 34 6.31 -11.56 -14.04
N LEU A 35 7.40 -12.13 -13.53
CA LEU A 35 8.78 -11.69 -13.79
C LEU A 35 9.37 -12.35 -15.03
N SER A 36 8.65 -13.27 -15.69
CA SER A 36 9.15 -14.05 -16.82
C SER A 36 9.55 -13.17 -18.01
N SER A 37 8.93 -12.00 -18.16
CA SER A 37 9.31 -11.02 -19.19
C SER A 37 10.73 -10.48 -18.99
N LEU A 38 11.16 -10.31 -17.74
CA LEU A 38 12.51 -9.83 -17.40
C LEU A 38 13.58 -10.88 -17.69
N LEU A 39 13.25 -12.16 -17.59
CA LEU A 39 14.16 -13.27 -17.88
C LEU A 39 14.50 -13.39 -19.38
N LYS A 40 13.77 -12.71 -20.27
CA LYS A 40 14.15 -12.62 -21.69
C LYS A 40 15.43 -11.82 -21.89
N ASN A 41 15.84 -11.01 -20.91
CA ASN A 41 17.13 -10.35 -20.91
C ASN A 41 18.20 -11.31 -20.34
N GLU A 42 19.19 -11.68 -21.16
CA GLU A 42 20.23 -12.64 -20.79
C GLU A 42 21.01 -12.24 -19.53
N ALA A 43 21.25 -10.94 -19.31
CA ALA A 43 21.94 -10.45 -18.13
C ALA A 43 21.14 -10.72 -16.85
N VAL A 44 19.81 -10.55 -16.91
CA VAL A 44 18.89 -10.82 -15.80
C VAL A 44 18.73 -12.33 -15.58
N SER A 45 18.61 -13.10 -16.66
CA SER A 45 18.49 -14.56 -16.58
C SER A 45 19.71 -15.22 -15.93
N ARG A 46 20.92 -14.68 -16.14
CA ARG A 46 22.15 -15.21 -15.53
C ARG A 46 22.32 -14.80 -14.07
N ALA A 47 21.88 -13.59 -13.71
CA ALA A 47 21.91 -13.07 -12.34
C ALA A 47 20.96 -13.85 -11.42
N GLY A 48 19.73 -14.11 -11.89
CA GLY A 48 18.68 -14.77 -11.12
C GLY A 48 17.97 -13.79 -10.18
N ILE A 49 16.65 -13.94 -10.03
CA ILE A 49 15.85 -13.02 -9.21
C ILE A 49 15.78 -13.54 -7.78
N THR A 50 16.29 -12.76 -6.82
CA THR A 50 16.32 -13.13 -5.39
C THR A 50 15.29 -12.37 -4.56
N LYS A 51 14.97 -11.13 -4.94
CA LYS A 51 14.10 -10.25 -4.16
C LYS A 51 13.34 -9.28 -5.04
N VAL A 52 12.12 -8.95 -4.63
CA VAL A 52 11.36 -7.82 -5.19
C VAL A 52 10.90 -6.95 -4.03
N THR A 53 11.22 -5.66 -4.09
CA THR A 53 10.80 -4.67 -3.09
C THR A 53 9.83 -3.69 -3.75
N VAL A 54 8.71 -3.45 -3.08
CA VAL A 54 7.76 -2.39 -3.42
C VAL A 54 7.91 -1.25 -2.42
N THR A 55 7.91 -0.02 -2.93
CA THR A 55 7.91 1.20 -2.12
C THR A 55 6.72 2.06 -2.53
N LEU A 56 5.86 2.38 -1.57
CA LEU A 56 4.72 3.28 -1.76
C LEU A 56 5.03 4.61 -1.10
N THR A 57 4.87 5.69 -1.86
CA THR A 57 5.08 7.06 -1.36
C THR A 57 3.90 7.95 -1.69
N ARG A 58 3.58 8.84 -0.75
CA ARG A 58 2.59 9.91 -0.91
C ARG A 58 2.93 11.06 0.02
N THR A 59 2.89 12.29 -0.48
CA THR A 59 3.17 13.49 0.33
C THR A 59 2.25 13.56 1.55
N GLY A 60 2.83 13.78 2.74
CA GLY A 60 2.10 13.84 4.01
C GLY A 60 1.82 12.48 4.65
N TYR A 61 2.37 11.39 4.10
CA TYR A 61 2.28 10.04 4.65
C TYR A 61 3.68 9.43 4.77
N ASP A 62 3.82 8.48 5.70
CA ASP A 62 5.05 7.69 5.81
C ASP A 62 5.27 6.83 4.56
N THR A 63 6.53 6.60 4.24
CA THR A 63 6.91 5.68 3.16
C THR A 63 6.67 4.24 3.61
N ILE A 64 5.98 3.46 2.79
CA ILE A 64 5.73 2.05 3.05
C ILE A 64 6.67 1.23 2.16
N ILE A 65 7.40 0.28 2.76
CA ILE A 65 8.31 -0.62 2.06
C ILE A 65 7.86 -2.06 2.33
N GLN A 66 7.66 -2.84 1.28
CA GLN A 66 7.24 -4.24 1.36
C GLN A 66 8.09 -5.10 0.44
N ASP A 67 8.72 -6.13 1.00
CA ASP A 67 9.34 -7.19 0.21
C ASP A 67 8.29 -8.23 -0.19
N LEU A 68 8.28 -8.62 -1.46
CA LEU A 68 7.37 -9.61 -2.02
C LEU A 68 7.98 -11.01 -1.95
N THR A 69 7.13 -12.02 -1.82
CA THR A 69 7.53 -13.42 -1.92
C THR A 69 7.68 -13.81 -3.39
N VAL A 70 8.88 -14.24 -3.78
CA VAL A 70 9.18 -14.70 -5.13
C VAL A 70 9.12 -16.23 -5.17
N SER A 71 8.28 -16.77 -6.05
CA SER A 71 8.21 -18.21 -6.32
C SER A 71 7.84 -18.44 -7.77
N ASN A 72 8.55 -19.34 -8.46
CA ASN A 72 8.31 -19.68 -9.87
C ASN A 72 8.20 -18.44 -10.79
N ASN A 73 9.12 -17.48 -10.64
CA ASN A 73 9.12 -16.20 -11.37
C ASN A 73 7.89 -15.32 -11.14
N VAL A 74 7.11 -15.57 -10.10
CA VAL A 74 5.99 -14.71 -9.70
C VAL A 74 6.33 -14.06 -8.37
N ALA A 75 6.27 -12.72 -8.33
CA ALA A 75 6.38 -11.96 -7.08
C ALA A 75 4.99 -11.63 -6.54
N THR A 76 4.71 -12.10 -5.33
CA THR A 76 3.40 -11.95 -4.67
C THR A 76 3.51 -11.22 -3.35
N GLY A 77 2.49 -10.45 -3.00
CA GLY A 77 2.38 -9.81 -1.70
C GLY A 77 1.19 -8.87 -1.62
N ARG A 78 1.03 -8.22 -0.47
CA ARG A 78 -0.07 -7.29 -0.24
C ARG A 78 0.36 -6.14 0.66
N VAL A 79 -0.27 -4.99 0.47
CA VAL A 79 -0.18 -3.84 1.37
C VAL A 79 -1.60 -3.40 1.70
N ASP A 80 -1.94 -3.42 2.98
CA ASP A 80 -3.27 -3.07 3.49
C ASP A 80 -3.26 -1.71 4.22
N ASN A 81 -4.43 -1.34 4.75
CA ASN A 81 -4.63 -0.13 5.55
C ASN A 81 -4.22 1.18 4.83
N LEU A 82 -4.32 1.21 3.50
CA LEU A 82 -3.90 2.36 2.69
C LEU A 82 -4.97 3.46 2.72
N ALA A 83 -4.54 4.69 2.94
CA ALA A 83 -5.42 5.85 2.80
C ALA A 83 -5.78 6.08 1.33
N ALA A 84 -7.04 6.41 1.05
CA ALA A 84 -7.51 6.66 -0.31
C ALA A 84 -6.84 7.89 -0.94
N GLY A 85 -6.62 7.85 -2.25
CA GLY A 85 -5.95 8.87 -3.05
C GLY A 85 -4.80 8.31 -3.88
N TYR A 86 -4.07 9.19 -4.58
CA TYR A 86 -2.96 8.79 -5.44
C TYR A 86 -1.70 8.48 -4.64
N TRP A 87 -1.14 7.31 -4.90
CA TRP A 87 0.14 6.84 -4.37
C TRP A 87 1.08 6.55 -5.52
N LYS A 88 2.35 6.94 -5.37
CA LYS A 88 3.41 6.46 -6.24
C LYS A 88 3.87 5.09 -5.75
N VAL A 89 3.79 4.10 -6.63
CA VAL A 89 4.27 2.73 -6.41
C VAL A 89 5.55 2.53 -7.21
N LYS A 90 6.64 2.24 -6.51
CA LYS A 90 7.93 1.87 -7.08
C LYS A 90 8.18 0.39 -6.83
N VAL A 91 8.61 -0.34 -7.84
CA VAL A 91 9.02 -1.74 -7.77
C VAL A 91 10.47 -1.83 -8.17
N VAL A 92 11.27 -2.51 -7.35
CA VAL A 92 12.67 -2.83 -7.67
C VAL A 92 12.87 -4.33 -7.56
N VAL A 93 13.41 -4.94 -8.62
CA VAL A 93 13.75 -6.37 -8.68
C VAL A 93 15.25 -6.51 -8.52
N PHE A 94 15.71 -7.45 -7.69
CA PHE A 94 17.12 -7.61 -7.34
C PHE A 94 17.66 -9.02 -7.64
N ASP A 95 18.96 -9.06 -7.91
CA ASP A 95 19.85 -10.21 -7.67
C ASP A 95 20.78 -9.85 -6.52
N GLY A 96 20.69 -10.57 -5.40
CA GLY A 96 21.32 -10.19 -4.14
C GLY A 96 20.99 -8.74 -3.74
N THR A 97 21.97 -7.84 -3.89
CA THR A 97 21.85 -6.40 -3.64
C THR A 97 21.82 -5.54 -4.92
N THR A 98 22.02 -6.15 -6.09
CA THR A 98 22.05 -5.49 -7.39
C THR A 98 20.65 -5.33 -7.95
N ALA A 99 20.25 -4.10 -8.30
CA ALA A 99 18.97 -3.87 -8.97
C ALA A 99 19.04 -4.33 -10.43
N LEU A 100 18.15 -5.24 -10.82
CA LEU A 100 17.99 -5.74 -12.19
C LEU A 100 16.95 -4.93 -12.97
N PHE A 101 15.92 -4.47 -12.28
CA PHE A 101 14.82 -3.69 -12.87
C PHE A 101 14.27 -2.69 -11.86
N THR A 102 13.81 -1.54 -12.35
CA THR A 102 13.04 -0.56 -11.58
C THR A 102 11.86 -0.08 -12.42
N GLY A 103 10.66 -0.19 -11.87
CA GLY A 103 9.43 0.33 -12.47
C GLY A 103 8.73 1.26 -11.49
N GLU A 104 8.09 2.32 -11.99
CA GLU A 104 7.31 3.24 -11.17
C GLU A 104 5.97 3.54 -11.84
N ARG A 105 4.91 3.65 -11.04
CA ARG A 105 3.57 4.00 -11.50
C ARG A 105 2.77 4.68 -10.39
N ASP A 106 1.98 5.67 -10.77
CA ASP A 106 0.97 6.24 -9.87
C ASP A 106 -0.33 5.41 -9.91
N ILE A 107 -0.88 5.12 -8.73
CA ILE A 107 -2.10 4.32 -8.56
C ILE A 107 -3.05 5.06 -7.61
N GLU A 108 -4.30 5.20 -8.03
CA GLU A 108 -5.36 5.74 -7.18
C GLU A 108 -5.90 4.65 -6.25
N ILE A 109 -5.62 4.77 -4.96
CA ILE A 109 -6.19 3.89 -3.93
C ILE A 109 -7.62 4.33 -3.65
N VAL A 110 -8.56 3.42 -3.85
CA VAL A 110 -9.98 3.61 -3.55
C VAL A 110 -10.30 2.94 -2.22
N ALA A 111 -10.94 3.69 -1.31
CA ALA A 111 -11.35 3.23 0.00
C ALA A 111 -12.23 1.97 -0.07
N GLY A 112 -11.87 0.92 0.67
CA GLY A 112 -12.65 -0.31 0.76
C GLY A 112 -12.53 -1.24 -0.45
N LEU A 113 -11.69 -0.92 -1.44
CA LEU A 113 -11.41 -1.79 -2.58
C LEU A 113 -10.06 -2.49 -2.43
N VAL A 114 -10.00 -3.70 -2.98
CA VAL A 114 -8.75 -4.41 -3.28
C VAL A 114 -8.44 -4.16 -4.74
N GLN A 115 -7.24 -3.64 -5.02
CA GLN A 115 -6.76 -3.43 -6.38
C GLN A 115 -5.55 -4.31 -6.66
N GLN A 116 -5.53 -4.92 -7.84
CA GLN A 116 -4.39 -5.70 -8.30
C GLN A 116 -3.42 -4.78 -9.04
N VAL A 117 -2.12 -4.92 -8.74
CA VAL A 117 -1.06 -4.11 -9.31
C VAL A 117 -0.17 -4.95 -10.23
N THR A 118 0.00 -4.47 -11.46
CA THR A 118 0.94 -4.99 -12.45
C THR A 118 1.78 -3.83 -12.98
N ILE A 119 3.11 -3.96 -12.92
CA ILE A 119 4.11 -2.93 -13.29
C ILE A 119 5.15 -3.47 -14.32
N LEU A 120 4.93 -4.68 -14.86
CA LEU A 120 5.81 -5.38 -15.80
C LEU A 120 5.17 -5.57 -17.17
#